data_AF-A0A945KIW4-F1
#
_entry.id   AF-A0A945KIW4-F1
#
_cell.length_a   1.000
_cell.length_b   1.000
_cell.length_c   1.000
_cell.angle_alpha   90.00
_cell.angle_beta   90.00
_cell.angle_gamma   90.00
#
_symmetry.space_group_name_H-M   'P 1'
#
loop_
_entity.id
_entity.type
_entity.pdbx_description
1 polymer ?
#
loop_
_entity_poly.entity_id
_entity_poly.type
_entity_poly.pdbx_seq_one_letter_code
_entity_poly.pdbx_strand_id
1 'polypeptide(L)'
;MMLLTRRFLWQLLDWRGLLFPAVLFLAAAQLSSNHTLGTQSLGDYLALASLAPIWLIYRACDLSHQRLHAQGWADEEVLRSPTKRLPLSEFLAACLALLLLLTLAGAAKSISTPTSTDSPQLSYRALPFQPTDEGHLLRAQTWPNGSQLFLTLHWANLPDPAATISHPDFGSLRPGEMLKINPKLIPANDDGYWVFDFHKIGLSDDQSAPKLATDMSRMAIPRPKGPLVLPLSLLRMAAFFLPLLAAALALVRHTSIRPLLATASTLIFGWMTTWPALDSPASASPIARFVWSASQALPDLSGLLTLGHDWELQYGTTPLSDLLLWLIVFGGIGLVSLLQPRRRPKS
;
A
#
# COMPACT_ATOMS: atom_id res chain seq x y z
N MET A 1 3.55 -35.32 4.37
CA MET A 1 3.38 -33.86 4.19
C MET A 1 4.68 -33.12 4.47
N MET A 2 5.27 -33.26 5.66
CA MET A 2 6.51 -32.57 6.07
C MET A 2 7.71 -32.75 5.11
N LEU A 3 7.94 -33.95 4.57
CA LEU A 3 9.02 -34.19 3.58
C LEU A 3 8.77 -33.49 2.23
N LEU A 4 7.52 -33.37 1.79
CA LEU A 4 7.14 -32.71 0.53
C LEU A 4 7.27 -31.19 0.66
N THR A 5 6.76 -30.63 1.77
CA THR A 5 6.94 -29.22 2.12
C THR A 5 8.42 -28.87 2.17
N ARG A 6 9.24 -29.68 2.86
CA ARG A 6 10.69 -29.48 2.93
C ARG A 6 11.33 -29.47 1.54
N ARG A 7 11.08 -30.47 0.69
CA ARG A 7 11.68 -30.53 -0.65
C ARG A 7 11.28 -29.35 -1.53
N PHE A 8 10.01 -28.92 -1.51
CA PHE A 8 9.60 -27.73 -2.25
C PHE A 8 10.24 -26.46 -1.70
N LEU A 9 10.28 -26.31 -0.37
CA LEU A 9 10.93 -25.17 0.27
C LEU A 9 12.41 -25.05 -0.14
N TRP A 10 13.15 -26.16 -0.18
CA TRP A 10 14.56 -26.16 -0.63
C TRP A 10 14.74 -25.81 -2.11
N GLN A 11 13.79 -26.18 -2.97
CA GLN A 11 13.83 -25.79 -4.40
C GLN A 11 13.43 -24.32 -4.60
N LEU A 12 12.51 -23.83 -3.77
CA LEU A 12 12.03 -22.45 -3.77
C LEU A 12 13.11 -21.49 -3.26
N LEU A 13 13.82 -21.89 -2.21
CA LEU A 13 14.87 -21.14 -1.52
C LEU A 13 16.27 -21.69 -1.80
N ASP A 14 16.51 -22.25 -2.99
CA ASP A 14 17.87 -22.61 -3.39
C ASP A 14 18.77 -21.37 -3.31
N TRP A 15 20.09 -21.54 -3.12
CA TRP A 15 21.01 -20.43 -2.91
C TRP A 15 20.91 -19.37 -4.01
N ARG A 16 20.70 -19.81 -5.26
CA ARG A 16 20.46 -18.91 -6.42
C ARG A 16 19.17 -18.11 -6.26
N GLY A 17 18.14 -18.73 -5.72
CA GLY A 17 16.86 -18.09 -5.41
C GLY A 17 16.94 -17.13 -4.23
N LEU A 18 17.80 -17.40 -3.24
CA LEU A 18 18.02 -16.50 -2.10
C LEU A 18 18.93 -15.32 -2.41
N LEU A 19 19.84 -15.44 -3.39
CA LEU A 19 20.74 -14.34 -3.76
C LEU A 19 19.99 -13.10 -4.25
N PHE A 20 18.98 -13.28 -5.11
CA PHE A 20 18.18 -12.15 -5.62
C PHE A 20 17.52 -11.33 -4.50
N PRO A 21 16.69 -11.90 -3.61
CA PRO A 21 16.08 -11.15 -2.52
C PRO A 21 17.12 -10.64 -1.52
N ALA A 22 18.21 -11.36 -1.26
CA ALA A 22 19.26 -10.88 -0.36
C ALA A 22 19.95 -9.61 -0.89
N VAL A 23 20.37 -9.60 -2.16
CA VAL A 23 20.94 -8.42 -2.82
C VAL A 23 19.92 -7.29 -2.83
N LEU A 24 18.66 -7.60 -3.08
CA LEU A 24 17.59 -6.63 -3.13
C LEU A 24 17.31 -5.98 -1.77
N PHE A 25 17.29 -6.76 -0.68
CA PHE A 25 17.13 -6.22 0.66
C PHE A 25 18.34 -5.38 1.10
N LEU A 26 19.55 -5.79 0.75
CA LEU A 26 20.75 -4.98 0.99
C LEU A 26 20.70 -3.67 0.21
N ALA A 27 20.37 -3.73 -1.08
CA ALA A 27 20.21 -2.54 -1.92
C ALA A 27 19.10 -1.63 -1.38
N ALA A 28 17.94 -2.19 -1.00
CA ALA A 28 16.84 -1.44 -0.41
C ALA A 28 17.26 -0.76 0.90
N ALA A 29 17.97 -1.47 1.75
CA ALA A 29 18.41 -0.95 3.03
C ALA A 29 19.47 0.17 2.87
N GLN A 30 20.38 0.04 1.89
CA GLN A 30 21.39 1.04 1.53
C GLN A 30 20.81 2.26 0.81
N LEU A 31 19.86 2.06 -0.11
CA LEU A 31 19.22 3.16 -0.81
C LEU A 31 18.32 3.94 0.16
N SER A 32 17.56 3.26 1.01
CA SER A 32 16.69 3.94 1.99
C SER A 32 17.45 4.64 3.12
N SER A 33 18.73 4.36 3.32
CA SER A 33 19.59 5.09 4.26
C SER A 33 20.35 6.26 3.65
N ASN A 34 20.36 6.40 2.32
CA ASN A 34 21.19 7.40 1.66
C ASN A 34 20.53 8.78 1.67
N HIS A 35 21.12 9.71 2.42
CA HIS A 35 20.68 11.10 2.54
C HIS A 35 20.74 11.89 1.22
N THR A 36 21.63 11.51 0.31
CA THR A 36 21.87 12.26 -0.94
C THR A 36 20.84 12.00 -2.03
N LEU A 37 20.13 10.87 -1.96
CA LEU A 37 19.18 10.44 -2.98
C LEU A 37 17.72 10.80 -2.63
N GLY A 38 17.47 11.44 -1.48
CA GLY A 38 16.12 11.81 -1.04
C GLY A 38 15.25 10.63 -0.59
N THR A 39 15.80 9.42 -0.54
CA THR A 39 15.10 8.13 -0.30
C THR A 39 14.94 7.77 1.18
N GLN A 40 14.94 8.76 2.08
CA GLN A 40 14.81 8.57 3.53
C GLN A 40 13.37 8.29 3.98
N SER A 41 12.76 7.27 3.40
CA SER A 41 11.45 6.83 3.84
C SER A 41 11.43 5.33 4.05
N LEU A 42 10.68 4.91 5.08
CA LEU A 42 10.33 3.52 5.27
C LEU A 42 9.50 3.01 4.07
N GLY A 43 8.74 3.90 3.43
CA GLY A 43 8.00 3.62 2.21
C GLY A 43 8.90 3.16 1.06
N ASP A 44 10.02 3.83 0.80
CA ASP A 44 10.97 3.47 -0.28
C ASP A 44 11.64 2.12 0.00
N TYR A 45 11.97 1.88 1.28
CA TYR A 45 12.47 0.58 1.71
C TYR A 45 11.45 -0.54 1.41
N LEU A 46 10.19 -0.34 1.81
CA LEU A 46 9.13 -1.30 1.60
C LEU A 46 8.82 -1.49 0.11
N ALA A 47 8.85 -0.42 -0.69
CA ALA A 47 8.66 -0.45 -2.13
C ALA A 47 9.67 -1.40 -2.78
N LEU A 48 10.95 -1.25 -2.47
CA LEU A 48 11.98 -2.14 -2.98
C LEU A 48 11.82 -3.55 -2.40
N ALA A 49 11.59 -3.69 -1.08
CA ALA A 49 11.40 -4.98 -0.43
C ALA A 49 10.21 -5.78 -1.01
N SER A 50 9.19 -5.12 -1.54
CA SER A 50 8.00 -5.75 -2.16
C SER A 50 8.33 -6.53 -3.45
N LEU A 51 9.48 -6.30 -4.07
CA LEU A 51 9.94 -7.08 -5.21
C LEU A 51 10.29 -8.53 -4.84
N ALA A 52 10.67 -8.79 -3.59
CA ALA A 52 10.96 -10.14 -3.11
C ALA A 52 9.72 -11.06 -3.06
N PRO A 53 8.57 -10.67 -2.47
CA PRO A 53 7.35 -11.47 -2.54
C PRO A 53 6.80 -11.59 -3.97
N ILE A 54 6.96 -10.58 -4.83
CA ILE A 54 6.63 -10.67 -6.26
C ILE A 54 7.44 -11.78 -6.93
N TRP A 55 8.76 -11.77 -6.72
CA TRP A 55 9.65 -12.81 -7.22
C TRP A 55 9.29 -14.19 -6.67
N LEU A 56 8.92 -14.29 -5.40
CA LEU A 56 8.51 -15.53 -4.76
C LEU A 56 7.27 -16.13 -5.42
N ILE A 57 6.25 -15.30 -5.73
CA ILE A 57 5.04 -15.76 -6.42
C ILE A 57 5.39 -16.35 -7.77
N TYR A 58 6.21 -15.64 -8.56
CA TYR A 58 6.68 -16.14 -9.85
C TYR A 58 7.42 -17.48 -9.71
N ARG A 59 8.36 -17.56 -8.76
CA ARG A 59 9.17 -18.76 -8.54
C ARG A 59 8.33 -19.96 -8.09
N ALA A 60 7.37 -19.74 -7.20
CA ALA A 60 6.44 -20.78 -6.75
C ALA A 60 5.59 -21.30 -7.92
N CYS A 61 5.10 -20.39 -8.77
CA CYS A 61 4.36 -20.74 -9.98
C CYS A 61 5.21 -21.54 -10.99
N ASP A 62 6.45 -21.13 -11.22
CA ASP A 62 7.37 -21.80 -12.14
C ASP A 62 7.70 -23.23 -11.68
N LEU A 63 8.03 -23.41 -10.40
CA LEU A 63 8.30 -24.73 -9.83
C LEU A 63 7.07 -25.64 -9.85
N SER A 64 5.89 -25.10 -9.52
CA SER A 64 4.64 -25.87 -9.57
C SER A 64 4.31 -26.28 -11.00
N HIS A 65 4.47 -25.37 -11.98
CA HIS A 65 4.28 -25.68 -13.39
C HIS A 65 5.27 -26.74 -13.90
N GLN A 66 6.56 -26.64 -13.58
CA GLN A 66 7.57 -27.64 -13.96
C GLN A 66 7.26 -29.02 -13.39
N ARG A 67 6.85 -29.11 -12.12
CA ARG A 67 6.45 -30.38 -11.51
C ARG A 67 5.23 -30.98 -12.21
N LEU A 68 4.21 -30.16 -12.45
CA LEU A 68 2.96 -30.59 -13.07
C LEU A 68 3.16 -31.07 -14.52
N HIS A 69 3.94 -30.35 -15.31
CA HIS A 69 4.03 -30.57 -16.76
C HIS A 69 5.30 -31.29 -17.23
N ALA A 70 6.45 -31.03 -16.62
CA ALA A 70 7.72 -31.62 -17.07
C ALA A 70 8.08 -32.89 -16.28
N GLN A 71 7.65 -33.02 -15.03
CA GLN A 71 8.03 -34.14 -14.16
C GLN A 71 6.93 -35.20 -14.01
N GLY A 72 5.77 -35.02 -14.65
CA GLY A 72 4.66 -35.99 -14.59
C GLY A 72 4.00 -36.10 -13.22
N TRP A 73 4.19 -35.12 -12.33
CA TRP A 73 3.63 -35.18 -10.98
C TRP A 73 2.11 -35.10 -10.97
N ALA A 74 1.48 -34.59 -12.04
CA ALA A 74 0.03 -34.63 -12.19
C ALA A 74 -0.51 -36.07 -12.22
N ASP A 75 0.19 -36.99 -12.88
CA ASP A 75 -0.20 -38.40 -12.92
C ASP A 75 0.16 -39.10 -11.60
N GLU A 76 1.30 -38.75 -11.02
CA GLU A 76 1.74 -39.29 -9.73
C GLU A 76 0.82 -38.85 -8.56
N GLU A 77 0.28 -37.63 -8.59
CA GLU A 77 -0.72 -37.13 -7.64
C GLU A 77 -2.03 -37.92 -7.72
N VAL A 78 -2.50 -38.22 -8.93
CA VAL A 78 -3.73 -39.02 -9.15
C VAL A 78 -3.54 -40.45 -8.64
N LEU A 79 -2.33 -41.00 -8.77
CA LEU A 79 -2.00 -42.38 -8.43
C LEU A 79 -1.64 -42.58 -6.94
N ARG A 80 -0.95 -41.64 -6.28
CA ARG A 80 -0.38 -41.86 -4.93
C ARG A 80 -1.33 -41.67 -3.75
N SER A 81 -2.41 -40.88 -3.87
CA SER A 81 -3.60 -40.91 -2.98
C SER A 81 -4.54 -39.73 -3.29
N PRO A 82 -5.85 -39.86 -3.07
CA PRO A 82 -6.83 -38.77 -3.19
C PRO A 82 -6.66 -37.64 -2.15
N THR A 83 -5.69 -37.75 -1.24
CA THR A 83 -5.49 -36.77 -0.17
C THR A 83 -4.77 -35.55 -0.73
N LYS A 84 -5.44 -34.40 -0.68
CA LYS A 84 -5.07 -33.06 -1.18
C LYS A 84 -3.78 -32.47 -0.56
N ARG A 85 -2.81 -33.32 -0.20
CA ARG A 85 -1.63 -33.02 0.63
C ARG A 85 -0.52 -32.32 -0.15
N LEU A 86 -0.40 -32.55 -1.46
CA LEU A 86 0.64 -31.94 -2.28
C LEU A 86 0.41 -30.43 -2.54
N PRO A 87 -0.76 -29.97 -3.03
CA PRO A 87 -1.00 -28.54 -3.25
C PRO A 87 -0.90 -27.74 -1.94
N LEU A 88 -1.42 -28.31 -0.85
CA LEU A 88 -1.33 -27.70 0.47
C LEU A 88 0.13 -27.64 0.95
N SER A 89 0.95 -28.64 0.66
CA SER A 89 2.38 -28.63 1.02
C SER A 89 3.18 -27.59 0.24
N GLU A 90 2.87 -27.35 -1.03
CA GLU A 90 3.50 -26.32 -1.86
C GLU A 90 3.08 -24.92 -1.38
N PHE A 91 1.79 -24.71 -1.12
CA PHE A 91 1.29 -23.47 -0.54
C PHE A 91 1.90 -23.18 0.83
N LEU A 92 1.92 -24.14 1.76
CA LEU A 92 2.55 -23.97 3.07
C LEU A 92 4.03 -23.63 2.96
N ALA A 93 4.76 -24.29 2.06
CA ALA A 93 6.17 -23.99 1.84
C ALA A 93 6.38 -22.59 1.25
N ALA A 94 5.51 -22.15 0.34
CA ALA A 94 5.54 -20.80 -0.18
C ALA A 94 5.19 -19.74 0.89
N CYS A 95 4.24 -20.03 1.79
CA CYS A 95 3.95 -19.18 2.95
C CYS A 95 5.15 -19.09 3.92
N LEU A 96 5.81 -20.21 4.21
CA LEU A 96 7.01 -20.22 5.05
C LEU A 96 8.16 -19.42 4.40
N ALA A 97 8.33 -19.55 3.07
CA ALA A 97 9.29 -18.77 2.32
C ALA A 97 8.97 -17.27 2.35
N LEU A 98 7.70 -16.90 2.20
CA LEU A 98 7.24 -15.51 2.31
C LEU A 98 7.60 -14.93 3.68
N LEU A 99 7.24 -15.63 4.76
CA LEU A 99 7.57 -15.20 6.13
C LEU A 99 9.09 -15.07 6.32
N LEU A 100 9.88 -16.03 5.82
CA LEU A 100 11.34 -15.99 5.92
C LEU A 100 11.96 -14.83 5.13
N LEU A 101 11.46 -14.53 3.93
CA LEU A 101 11.91 -13.37 3.17
C LEU A 101 11.60 -12.06 3.92
N LEU A 102 10.43 -11.96 4.54
CA LEU A 102 10.03 -10.78 5.30
C LEU A 102 10.82 -10.63 6.60
N THR A 103 11.16 -11.71 7.30
CA THR A 103 12.04 -11.64 8.46
C THR A 103 13.45 -11.22 8.07
N LEU A 104 13.97 -11.71 6.93
CA LEU A 104 15.24 -11.26 6.36
C LEU A 104 15.20 -9.79 5.97
N ALA A 105 14.11 -9.30 5.41
CA ALA A 105 13.90 -7.88 5.15
C ALA A 105 13.94 -7.08 6.47
N GLY A 106 13.24 -7.52 7.50
CA GLY A 106 13.32 -6.88 8.82
C GLY A 106 14.75 -6.80 9.35
N ALA A 107 15.48 -7.91 9.30
CA ALA A 107 16.87 -7.99 9.75
C ALA A 107 17.81 -7.08 8.92
N ALA A 108 17.70 -7.09 7.59
CA ALA A 108 18.53 -6.27 6.71
C ALA A 108 18.37 -4.76 7.01
N LYS A 109 17.13 -4.32 7.27
CA LYS A 109 16.87 -2.93 7.66
C LYS A 109 17.41 -2.62 9.05
N SER A 110 17.30 -3.53 10.02
CA SER A 110 17.87 -3.35 11.36
C SER A 110 19.40 -3.28 11.38
N ILE A 111 20.07 -3.99 10.47
CA ILE A 111 21.54 -3.97 10.33
C ILE A 111 22.01 -2.68 9.65
N SER A 112 21.20 -2.12 8.75
CA SER A 112 21.54 -0.91 8.00
C SER A 112 21.14 0.34 8.79
N THR A 113 21.99 0.79 9.71
CA THR A 113 21.85 2.10 10.36
C THR A 113 22.17 3.22 9.36
N PRO A 114 21.42 4.35 9.43
CA PRO A 114 21.75 5.36 10.41
C PRO A 114 20.52 5.84 11.19
N THR A 115 20.78 6.16 12.46
CA THR A 115 20.04 7.15 13.26
C THR A 115 20.00 8.48 12.50
N SER A 116 19.03 8.62 11.61
CA SER A 116 18.65 9.90 11.04
C SER A 116 17.83 10.65 12.09
N THR A 117 18.16 11.93 12.28
CA THR A 117 17.30 12.93 12.93
C THR A 117 16.05 13.13 12.06
N ASP A 118 15.20 12.12 12.04
CA ASP A 118 13.98 12.13 11.25
C ASP A 118 13.11 13.25 11.77
N SER A 119 12.85 14.23 10.89
CA SER A 119 11.78 15.19 11.10
C SER A 119 10.54 14.40 11.54
N PRO A 120 9.91 14.74 12.67
CA PRO A 120 8.76 14.02 13.17
C PRO A 120 7.58 14.04 12.19
N GLN A 121 7.63 14.93 11.20
CA GLN A 121 6.57 15.15 10.23
C GLN A 121 7.13 15.28 8.81
N LEU A 122 6.36 14.79 7.84
CA LEU A 122 6.57 15.03 6.40
C LEU A 122 5.64 16.13 5.93
N SER A 123 6.16 17.09 5.18
CA SER A 123 5.37 18.18 4.62
C SER A 123 5.01 17.85 3.18
N TYR A 124 3.72 17.64 2.92
CA TYR A 124 3.15 17.48 1.60
C TYR A 124 2.58 18.81 1.14
N ARG A 125 2.66 19.12 -0.16
CA ARG A 125 1.79 20.17 -0.72
C ARG A 125 0.36 19.68 -0.57
N ALA A 126 -0.51 20.47 0.05
CA ALA A 126 -1.92 20.10 0.05
C ALA A 126 -2.42 20.25 -1.40
N LEU A 127 -2.87 19.14 -2.00
CA LEU A 127 -3.51 19.12 -3.32
C LEU A 127 -4.71 20.09 -3.32
N PRO A 128 -5.13 20.62 -4.50
CA PRO A 128 -5.97 21.80 -4.56
C PRO A 128 -7.28 21.55 -3.83
N PHE A 129 -7.49 22.34 -2.78
CA PHE A 129 -8.77 22.43 -2.15
C PHE A 129 -9.76 23.09 -3.11
N GLN A 130 -11.00 22.59 -3.14
CA GLN A 130 -12.08 23.28 -3.81
C GLN A 130 -12.75 24.25 -2.83
N PRO A 131 -12.73 25.57 -3.10
CA PRO A 131 -13.52 26.51 -2.34
C PRO A 131 -15.01 26.27 -2.62
N THR A 132 -15.82 26.21 -1.57
CA THR A 132 -17.28 26.23 -1.69
C THR A 132 -17.82 27.65 -1.52
N ASP A 133 -19.04 27.88 -2.00
CA ASP A 133 -19.77 29.14 -1.80
C ASP A 133 -19.98 29.45 -0.30
N GLU A 134 -19.95 28.40 0.54
CA GLU A 134 -19.99 28.46 2.00
C GLU A 134 -18.59 28.62 2.64
N GLY A 135 -17.59 29.11 1.90
CA GLY A 135 -16.26 29.39 2.44
C GLY A 135 -15.60 28.15 3.05
N HIS A 136 -15.94 26.96 2.56
CA HIS A 136 -15.30 25.72 2.96
C HIS A 136 -14.21 25.33 1.96
N LEU A 137 -13.18 24.66 2.44
CA LEU A 137 -12.29 23.91 1.56
C LEU A 137 -12.63 22.43 1.66
N LEU A 138 -12.95 21.83 0.53
CA LEU A 138 -13.21 20.40 0.42
C LEU A 138 -12.00 19.66 -0.13
N ARG A 139 -11.73 18.47 0.44
CA ARG A 139 -10.80 17.49 -0.14
C ARG A 139 -11.38 16.08 -0.07
N ALA A 140 -11.24 15.34 -1.17
CA ALA A 140 -11.78 13.98 -1.35
C ALA A 140 -10.99 12.86 -0.66
N GLN A 141 -9.83 13.15 -0.06
CA GLN A 141 -8.94 12.13 0.51
C GLN A 141 -8.94 12.15 2.03
N THR A 142 -9.02 10.96 2.63
CA THR A 142 -8.85 10.75 4.07
C THR A 142 -7.42 11.04 4.52
N TRP A 143 -7.29 11.73 5.65
CA TRP A 143 -6.00 12.13 6.21
C TRP A 143 -5.66 11.28 7.43
N PRO A 144 -4.38 10.94 7.65
CA PRO A 144 -3.96 10.28 8.88
C PRO A 144 -4.30 11.09 10.11
N ASN A 145 -4.69 10.39 11.18
CA ASN A 145 -4.95 11.02 12.47
C ASN A 145 -3.72 11.80 12.97
N GLY A 146 -3.94 13.04 13.42
CA GLY A 146 -2.87 13.92 13.91
C GLY A 146 -2.14 14.72 12.81
N SER A 147 -2.60 14.66 11.55
CA SER A 147 -2.15 15.55 10.49
C SER A 147 -2.42 17.01 10.83
N GLN A 148 -1.56 17.92 10.37
CA GLN A 148 -1.65 19.37 10.61
C GLN A 148 -1.68 20.08 9.26
N LEU A 149 -2.63 20.99 9.06
CA LEU A 149 -2.69 21.83 7.88
C LEU A 149 -2.02 23.17 8.18
N PHE A 150 -1.00 23.51 7.40
CA PHE A 150 -0.32 24.79 7.40
C PHE A 150 -0.82 25.60 6.22
N LEU A 151 -1.51 26.69 6.51
CA LEU A 151 -2.03 27.60 5.50
C LEU A 151 -1.16 28.85 5.43
N THR A 152 -0.93 29.29 4.21
CA THR A 152 -0.25 30.55 3.93
C THR A 152 -1.31 31.57 3.55
N LEU A 153 -1.32 32.70 4.26
CA LEU A 153 -2.22 33.82 3.98
C LEU A 153 -1.46 34.88 3.18
N HIS A 154 -2.02 35.27 2.05
CA HIS A 154 -1.54 36.37 1.21
C HIS A 154 -2.33 37.63 1.50
N TRP A 155 -1.63 38.74 1.73
CA TRP A 155 -2.24 40.04 1.99
C TRP A 155 -2.11 40.90 0.74
N ALA A 156 -3.19 41.56 0.30
CA ALA A 156 -3.11 42.49 -0.82
C ALA A 156 -2.33 43.77 -0.42
N ASN A 157 -2.48 44.21 0.84
CA ASN A 157 -1.63 45.21 1.50
C ASN A 157 -1.04 44.58 2.76
N LEU A 158 0.29 44.52 2.88
CA LEU A 158 0.93 43.97 4.09
C LEU A 158 0.52 44.81 5.32
N PRO A 159 -0.06 44.21 6.37
CA PRO A 159 -0.22 44.88 7.65
C PRO A 159 1.16 45.19 8.24
N ASP A 160 1.22 46.15 9.17
CA ASP A 160 2.41 46.39 9.98
C ASP A 160 2.91 45.05 10.57
N PRO A 161 4.18 44.64 10.40
CA PRO A 161 4.70 43.37 10.90
C PRO A 161 4.56 43.20 12.42
N ALA A 162 4.34 44.27 13.17
CA ALA A 162 4.03 44.24 14.60
C ALA A 162 2.54 43.99 14.92
N ALA A 163 1.65 44.14 13.95
CA ALA A 163 0.22 43.92 14.11
C ALA A 163 -0.05 42.44 14.37
N THR A 164 -0.72 42.14 15.47
CA THR A 164 -1.13 40.78 15.80
C THR A 164 -2.65 40.69 15.66
N ILE A 165 -3.11 39.76 14.83
CA ILE A 165 -4.53 39.57 14.51
C ILE A 165 -5.05 38.43 15.37
N SER A 166 -5.87 38.74 16.37
CA SER A 166 -6.52 37.74 17.22
C SER A 166 -7.76 37.17 16.53
N HIS A 167 -7.77 35.86 16.30
CA HIS A 167 -8.94 35.12 15.84
C HIS A 167 -9.39 34.12 16.92
N PRO A 168 -10.70 34.04 17.25
CA PRO A 168 -11.20 33.19 18.33
C PRO A 168 -10.87 31.70 18.17
N ASP A 169 -10.82 31.20 16.93
CA ASP A 169 -10.57 29.78 16.64
C ASP A 169 -9.08 29.46 16.37
N PHE A 170 -8.24 30.46 16.10
CA PHE A 170 -6.85 30.26 15.62
C PHE A 170 -5.80 30.98 16.48
N GLY A 171 -6.21 31.73 17.50
CA GLY A 171 -5.32 32.52 18.33
C GLY A 171 -4.82 33.77 17.60
N SER A 172 -3.66 34.27 18.03
CA SER A 172 -3.06 35.50 17.51
C SER A 172 -2.09 35.20 16.35
N LEU A 173 -2.33 35.78 15.18
CA LEU A 173 -1.54 35.59 13.96
C LEU A 173 -0.76 36.85 13.61
N ARG A 174 0.50 36.71 13.18
CA ARG A 174 1.26 37.82 12.59
C ARG A 174 1.33 37.71 11.06
N PRO A 175 1.47 38.83 10.34
CA PRO A 175 1.75 38.82 8.91
C PRO A 175 2.99 37.95 8.59
N GLY A 176 2.82 36.96 7.70
CA GLY A 176 3.89 36.04 7.30
C GLY A 176 4.02 34.77 8.15
N GLU A 177 3.29 34.63 9.26
CA GLU A 177 3.22 33.36 10.00
C GLU A 177 2.32 32.35 9.29
N MET A 178 2.74 31.09 9.25
CA MET A 178 1.90 30.00 8.76
C MET A 178 0.80 29.70 9.78
N LEU A 179 -0.44 29.78 9.32
CA LEU A 179 -1.58 29.42 10.15
C LEU A 179 -1.62 27.89 10.30
N LYS A 180 -1.47 27.42 11.54
CA LYS A 180 -1.55 26.01 11.89
C LYS A 180 -2.98 25.65 12.27
N ILE A 181 -3.58 24.74 11.51
CA ILE A 181 -4.93 24.22 11.76
C ILE A 181 -4.83 22.74 12.04
N ASN A 182 -5.41 22.34 13.18
CA ASN A 182 -5.72 20.94 13.41
C ASN A 182 -7.06 20.68 12.69
N PRO A 183 -7.08 19.90 11.58
CA PRO A 183 -8.32 19.50 10.94
C PRO A 183 -9.26 18.90 12.00
N LYS A 184 -10.38 19.57 12.28
CA LYS A 184 -11.48 18.91 12.96
C LYS A 184 -12.18 18.06 11.90
N LEU A 185 -12.28 16.76 12.17
CA LEU A 185 -13.17 15.85 11.47
C LEU A 185 -14.61 16.39 11.60
N ILE A 186 -15.05 17.17 10.63
CA ILE A 186 -16.48 17.30 10.38
C ILE A 186 -16.76 16.22 9.34
N PRO A 187 -17.42 15.10 9.70
CA PRO A 187 -17.84 14.15 8.70
C PRO A 187 -18.75 14.90 7.73
N ALA A 188 -18.27 15.16 6.52
CA ALA A 188 -19.17 15.54 5.45
C ALA A 188 -20.09 14.33 5.22
N ASN A 189 -21.39 14.57 5.26
CA ASN A 189 -22.45 13.59 4.95
C ASN A 189 -21.98 12.62 3.86
N ASP A 190 -21.97 11.32 4.16
CA ASP A 190 -21.88 10.12 3.31
C ASP A 190 -20.89 10.04 2.10
N ASP A 191 -20.21 11.14 1.74
CA ASP A 191 -19.45 11.30 0.50
C ASP A 191 -17.92 11.35 0.73
N GLY A 192 -17.46 11.17 1.97
CA GLY A 192 -16.02 11.00 2.28
C GLY A 192 -15.16 12.27 2.20
N TYR A 193 -15.76 13.45 2.05
CA TYR A 193 -15.04 14.72 2.00
C TYR A 193 -14.67 15.26 3.38
N TRP A 194 -13.53 15.97 3.44
CA TRP A 194 -13.09 16.72 4.60
C TRP A 194 -13.41 18.19 4.39
N VAL A 195 -14.26 18.73 5.27
CA VAL A 195 -14.69 20.13 5.25
C VAL A 195 -13.84 20.92 6.23
N PHE A 196 -13.12 21.91 5.72
CA PHE A 196 -12.50 22.93 6.55
C PHE A 196 -13.37 24.18 6.52
N ASP A 197 -13.89 24.58 7.67
CA ASP A 197 -14.67 25.80 7.79
C ASP A 197 -13.76 27.03 7.84
N PHE A 198 -13.73 27.80 6.76
CA PHE A 198 -13.02 29.07 6.66
C PHE A 198 -13.96 30.27 6.58
N HIS A 199 -15.27 30.11 6.84
CA HIS A 199 -16.22 31.23 6.77
C HIS A 199 -15.83 32.43 7.65
N LYS A 200 -14.92 32.27 8.60
CA LYS A 200 -14.41 33.33 9.48
C LYS A 200 -13.04 33.91 9.10
N ILE A 201 -12.25 33.24 8.25
CA ILE A 201 -11.03 33.82 7.67
C ILE A 201 -11.45 34.53 6.38
N GLY A 202 -12.06 35.72 6.56
CA GLY A 202 -12.82 36.42 5.55
C GLY A 202 -12.34 36.26 4.11
N LEU A 203 -13.10 35.49 3.33
CA LEU A 203 -13.27 35.70 1.89
C LEU A 203 -14.16 36.94 1.68
N SER A 204 -13.94 38.04 2.40
CA SER A 204 -14.62 39.28 2.09
C SER A 204 -13.92 39.93 0.89
N ASP A 205 -14.69 40.52 -0.01
CA ASP A 205 -14.20 41.30 -1.16
C ASP A 205 -13.43 42.58 -0.77
N ASP A 206 -13.16 42.76 0.52
CA ASP A 206 -12.46 43.92 1.04
C ASP A 206 -10.94 43.76 0.81
N GLN A 207 -10.31 44.74 0.15
CA GLN A 207 -8.91 44.67 -0.28
C GLN A 207 -7.90 44.60 0.89
N SER A 208 -8.38 44.72 2.13
CA SER A 208 -7.59 44.64 3.37
C SER A 208 -7.59 43.24 4.00
N ALA A 209 -8.43 42.31 3.53
CA ALA A 209 -8.56 40.96 4.11
C ALA A 209 -7.46 40.00 3.62
N PRO A 210 -7.02 39.05 4.48
CA PRO A 210 -6.09 38.00 4.07
C PRO A 210 -6.76 37.04 3.08
N LYS A 211 -6.17 36.89 1.89
CA LYS A 211 -6.55 35.87 0.92
C LYS A 211 -5.78 34.59 1.18
N LEU A 212 -6.42 33.44 1.03
CA LEU A 212 -5.75 32.16 1.18
C LEU A 212 -4.89 31.85 -0.06
N ALA A 213 -3.59 31.65 0.12
CA ALA A 213 -2.71 31.13 -0.92
C ALA A 213 -2.80 29.59 -0.93
N THR A 214 -3.84 29.06 -1.57
CA THR A 214 -4.13 27.61 -1.64
C THR A 214 -2.97 26.83 -2.24
N ASP A 215 -2.27 27.43 -3.20
CA ASP A 215 -1.09 26.95 -3.88
C ASP A 215 0.17 26.84 -2.99
N MET A 216 0.21 27.53 -1.85
CA MET A 216 1.27 27.46 -0.85
C MET A 216 0.85 26.74 0.44
N SER A 217 -0.32 26.11 0.46
CA SER A 217 -0.77 25.31 1.60
C SER A 217 0.02 24.00 1.70
N ARG A 218 0.42 23.65 2.93
CA ARG A 218 1.22 22.46 3.24
C ARG A 218 0.52 21.64 4.29
N MET A 219 0.50 20.33 4.11
CA MET A 219 0.01 19.39 5.09
C MET A 219 1.21 18.72 5.75
N ALA A 220 1.35 18.83 7.06
CA ALA A 220 2.34 18.07 7.81
C ALA A 220 1.70 16.80 8.36
N ILE A 221 2.26 15.66 7.97
CA ILE A 221 1.78 14.34 8.36
C ILE A 221 2.76 13.76 9.37
N PRO A 222 2.29 13.35 10.56
CA PRO A 222 3.16 12.70 11.53
C PRO A 222 3.67 11.38 10.95
N ARG A 223 4.99 11.19 10.93
CA ARG A 223 5.56 9.90 10.56
C ARG A 223 5.17 8.86 11.62
N PRO A 224 4.70 7.66 11.25
CA PRO A 224 4.48 6.58 12.21
C PRO A 224 5.80 6.28 12.94
N LYS A 225 5.81 6.40 14.27
CA LYS A 225 6.99 6.15 15.11
C LYS A 225 6.76 4.97 16.04
N GLY A 226 7.84 4.23 16.30
CA GLY A 226 7.88 3.16 17.28
C GLY A 226 8.52 1.87 16.76
N PRO A 227 8.94 0.98 17.67
CA PRO A 227 9.65 -0.24 17.32
C PRO A 227 8.78 -1.22 16.51
N LEU A 228 7.45 -1.08 16.58
CA LEU A 228 6.49 -1.97 15.92
C LEU A 228 6.12 -1.56 14.49
N VAL A 229 6.53 -0.38 14.01
CA VAL A 229 6.10 0.13 12.70
C VAL A 229 6.61 -0.73 11.55
N LEU A 230 7.91 -1.04 11.53
CA LEU A 230 8.52 -1.92 10.53
C LEU A 230 7.92 -3.34 10.56
N PRO A 231 7.86 -4.05 11.70
CA PRO A 231 7.30 -5.40 11.71
C PRO A 231 5.80 -5.43 11.36
N LEU A 232 5.02 -4.43 11.76
CA LEU A 232 3.61 -4.32 11.35
C LEU A 232 3.48 -4.07 9.84
N SER A 233 4.33 -3.22 9.26
CA SER A 233 4.34 -2.97 7.82
C SER A 233 4.69 -4.22 7.02
N LEU A 234 5.70 -4.98 7.47
CA LEU A 234 6.07 -6.26 6.86
C LEU A 234 4.97 -7.32 7.01
N LEU A 235 4.29 -7.37 8.16
CA LEU A 235 3.15 -8.26 8.38
C LEU A 235 1.97 -7.92 7.45
N ARG A 236 1.67 -6.63 7.27
CA ARG A 236 0.67 -6.18 6.32
C ARG A 236 1.06 -6.58 4.89
N MET A 237 2.31 -6.36 4.50
CA MET A 237 2.82 -6.85 3.21
C MET A 237 2.64 -8.37 3.06
N ALA A 238 2.86 -9.16 4.11
CA ALA A 238 2.58 -10.60 4.09
C ALA A 238 1.09 -10.88 3.82
N ALA A 239 0.20 -10.20 4.54
CA ALA A 239 -1.25 -10.33 4.39
C ALA A 239 -1.73 -9.91 2.99
N PHE A 240 -1.04 -8.97 2.34
CA PHE A 240 -1.33 -8.57 0.96
C PHE A 240 -1.02 -9.70 -0.03
N PHE A 241 0.21 -10.21 0.03
CA PHE A 241 0.70 -11.17 -0.97
C PHE A 241 0.19 -12.60 -0.76
N LEU A 242 -0.30 -12.96 0.43
CA LEU A 242 -0.73 -14.33 0.71
C LEU A 242 -1.94 -14.79 -0.14
N PRO A 243 -3.04 -14.00 -0.28
CA PRO A 243 -4.11 -14.33 -1.22
C PRO A 243 -3.65 -14.37 -2.68
N LEU A 244 -2.75 -13.47 -3.09
CA LEU A 244 -2.21 -13.43 -4.45
C LEU A 244 -1.42 -14.70 -4.76
N LEU A 245 -0.58 -15.14 -3.82
CA LEU A 245 0.17 -16.38 -3.91
C LEU A 245 -0.75 -17.60 -4.04
N ALA A 246 -1.82 -17.66 -3.24
CA ALA A 246 -2.81 -18.73 -3.31
C ALA A 246 -3.51 -18.75 -4.68
N ALA A 247 -3.94 -17.58 -5.17
CA ALA A 247 -4.59 -17.43 -6.47
C ALA A 247 -3.65 -17.81 -7.63
N ALA A 248 -2.38 -17.39 -7.58
CA ALA A 248 -1.42 -17.64 -8.65
C ALA A 248 -1.13 -19.14 -8.80
N LEU A 249 -0.91 -19.83 -7.67
CA LEU A 249 -0.75 -21.28 -7.65
C LEU A 249 -2.02 -22.01 -8.12
N ALA A 250 -3.21 -21.51 -7.74
CA ALA A 250 -4.48 -22.07 -8.20
C ALA A 250 -4.62 -21.95 -9.73
N LEU A 251 -4.27 -20.80 -10.30
CA LEU A 251 -4.31 -20.58 -11.75
C LEU A 251 -3.40 -21.55 -12.48
N VAL A 252 -2.12 -21.66 -12.10
CA VAL A 252 -1.16 -22.60 -12.71
C VAL A 252 -1.71 -24.03 -12.68
N ARG A 253 -2.27 -24.44 -11.54
CA ARG A 253 -2.75 -25.82 -11.33
C ARG A 253 -4.00 -26.15 -12.16
N HIS A 254 -4.97 -25.25 -12.24
CA HIS A 254 -6.28 -25.54 -12.85
C HIS A 254 -6.35 -25.20 -14.33
N THR A 255 -5.72 -24.11 -14.73
CA THR A 255 -5.86 -23.56 -16.08
C THR A 255 -4.67 -23.88 -16.99
N SER A 256 -3.60 -24.46 -16.45
CA SER A 256 -2.32 -24.68 -17.16
C SER A 256 -1.73 -23.38 -17.73
N ILE A 257 -2.11 -22.22 -17.16
CA ILE A 257 -1.57 -20.92 -17.55
C ILE A 257 -0.08 -20.89 -17.22
N ARG A 258 0.71 -20.27 -18.12
CA ARG A 258 2.15 -20.10 -17.92
C ARG A 258 2.42 -19.32 -16.62
N PRO A 259 3.46 -19.66 -15.86
CA PRO A 259 3.79 -19.02 -14.58
C PRO A 259 3.82 -17.49 -14.62
N LEU A 260 4.41 -16.92 -15.68
CA LEU A 260 4.50 -15.47 -15.89
C LEU A 260 3.11 -14.82 -15.99
N LEU A 261 2.20 -15.42 -16.75
CA LEU A 261 0.84 -14.91 -16.93
C LEU A 261 0.00 -15.06 -15.67
N ALA A 262 0.15 -16.16 -14.94
CA ALA A 262 -0.52 -16.36 -13.65
C ALA A 262 -0.07 -15.31 -12.64
N THR A 263 1.25 -15.10 -12.54
CA THR A 263 1.83 -14.08 -11.65
C THR A 263 1.36 -12.68 -12.03
N ALA A 264 1.52 -12.29 -13.29
CA ALA A 264 1.10 -10.97 -13.77
C ALA A 264 -0.39 -10.71 -13.53
N SER A 265 -1.26 -11.68 -13.84
CA SER A 265 -2.70 -11.56 -13.59
C SER A 265 -3.02 -11.32 -12.12
N THR A 266 -2.38 -12.06 -11.20
CA THR A 266 -2.61 -11.87 -9.76
C THR A 266 -2.07 -10.55 -9.24
N LEU A 267 -0.93 -10.07 -9.77
CA LEU A 267 -0.38 -8.78 -9.38
C LEU A 267 -1.21 -7.62 -9.90
N ILE A 268 -1.70 -7.70 -11.14
CA ILE A 268 -2.65 -6.71 -11.69
C ILE A 268 -3.91 -6.67 -10.82
N PHE A 269 -4.44 -7.84 -10.45
CA PHE A 269 -5.60 -7.92 -9.57
C PHE A 269 -5.33 -7.28 -8.19
N GLY A 270 -4.19 -7.58 -7.57
CA GLY A 270 -3.79 -6.93 -6.32
C GLY A 270 -3.56 -5.43 -6.47
N TRP A 271 -3.00 -4.97 -7.58
CA TRP A 271 -2.81 -3.54 -7.84
C TRP A 271 -4.14 -2.79 -7.97
N MET A 272 -5.17 -3.43 -8.53
CA MET A 272 -6.50 -2.85 -8.61
C MET A 272 -7.15 -2.64 -7.24
N THR A 273 -6.79 -3.44 -6.21
CA THR A 273 -7.30 -3.26 -4.83
C THR A 273 -6.57 -2.17 -4.05
N THR A 274 -5.39 -1.75 -4.52
CA THR A 274 -4.62 -0.64 -3.94
C THR A 274 -4.76 0.64 -4.76
N TRP A 275 -5.54 0.60 -5.84
CA TRP A 275 -5.73 1.76 -6.70
C TRP A 275 -6.51 2.81 -5.91
N PRO A 276 -6.02 4.07 -5.84
CA PRO A 276 -6.75 5.11 -5.13
C PRO A 276 -8.13 5.26 -5.75
N ALA A 277 -9.17 5.35 -4.92
CA ALA A 277 -10.50 5.74 -5.33
C ALA A 277 -10.44 7.18 -5.86
N LEU A 278 -10.08 7.33 -7.13
CA LEU A 278 -10.11 8.60 -7.85
C LEU A 278 -11.55 8.87 -8.27
N ASP A 279 -11.91 10.15 -8.35
CA ASP A 279 -13.18 10.60 -8.90
C ASP A 279 -13.42 9.99 -10.28
N SER A 280 -14.67 9.59 -10.54
CA SER A 280 -15.06 8.94 -11.80
C SER A 280 -14.55 9.74 -12.99
N PRO A 281 -13.61 9.21 -13.79
CA PRO A 281 -13.09 9.97 -14.89
C PRO A 281 -14.09 9.86 -16.04
N ALA A 282 -15.10 10.73 -16.02
CA ALA A 282 -16.10 10.82 -17.08
C ALA A 282 -15.45 10.99 -18.48
N SER A 283 -14.22 11.53 -18.52
CA SER A 283 -13.40 11.72 -19.73
C SER A 283 -12.34 10.63 -19.98
N ALA A 284 -12.19 9.60 -19.15
CA ALA A 284 -11.13 8.62 -19.36
C ALA A 284 -11.50 7.52 -20.38
N SER A 285 -10.45 6.84 -20.85
CA SER A 285 -10.52 5.71 -21.76
C SER A 285 -11.42 4.60 -21.23
N PRO A 286 -12.00 3.75 -22.10
CA PRO A 286 -12.80 2.60 -21.68
C PRO A 286 -12.06 1.67 -20.71
N ILE A 287 -10.74 1.51 -20.90
CA ILE A 287 -9.89 0.70 -20.03
C ILE A 287 -9.81 1.32 -18.63
N ALA A 288 -9.60 2.63 -18.54
CA ALA A 288 -9.56 3.32 -17.25
C ALA A 288 -10.91 3.25 -16.52
N ARG A 289 -12.03 3.37 -17.25
CA ARG A 289 -13.38 3.17 -16.69
C ARG A 289 -13.62 1.74 -16.21
N PHE A 290 -13.15 0.75 -16.96
CA PHE A 290 -13.21 -0.65 -16.54
C PHE A 290 -12.41 -0.87 -15.26
N VAL A 291 -11.15 -0.42 -15.23
CA VAL A 291 -10.27 -0.54 -14.05
C VAL A 291 -10.90 0.14 -12.84
N TRP A 292 -11.45 1.35 -13.01
CA TRP A 292 -12.17 2.07 -11.97
C TRP A 292 -13.40 1.30 -11.48
N SER A 293 -14.27 0.84 -12.39
CA SER A 293 -15.47 0.07 -11.99
C SER A 293 -15.12 -1.22 -11.25
N ALA A 294 -14.03 -1.88 -11.65
CA ALA A 294 -13.57 -3.09 -11.04
C ALA A 294 -12.89 -2.82 -9.68
N SER A 295 -12.16 -1.70 -9.51
CA SER A 295 -11.60 -1.33 -8.21
C SER A 295 -12.69 -1.01 -7.19
N GLN A 296 -13.82 -0.42 -7.61
CA GLN A 296 -14.98 -0.17 -6.73
C GLN A 296 -15.66 -1.46 -6.24
N ALA A 297 -15.52 -2.57 -6.97
CA ALA A 297 -16.06 -3.86 -6.57
C ALA A 297 -15.12 -4.66 -5.66
N LEU A 298 -13.93 -4.13 -5.38
CA LEU A 298 -12.88 -4.78 -4.62
C LEU A 298 -12.68 -4.08 -3.26
N PRO A 299 -12.20 -4.79 -2.23
CA PRO A 299 -11.85 -4.18 -0.95
C PRO A 299 -10.73 -3.13 -1.11
N ASP A 300 -10.78 -2.05 -0.33
CA ASP A 300 -9.71 -1.04 -0.32
C ASP A 300 -8.53 -1.52 0.53
N LEU A 301 -7.47 -1.94 -0.15
CA LEU A 301 -6.25 -2.46 0.45
C LEU A 301 -5.07 -1.49 0.36
N SER A 302 -5.33 -0.22 0.04
CA SER A 302 -4.31 0.83 -0.03
C SER A 302 -3.44 0.88 1.23
N GLY A 303 -4.06 0.83 2.41
CA GLY A 303 -3.36 0.81 3.70
C GLY A 303 -2.64 -0.49 4.08
N LEU A 304 -2.83 -1.56 3.29
CA LEU A 304 -2.27 -2.89 3.52
C LEU A 304 -0.96 -3.07 2.73
N LEU A 305 -0.89 -2.55 1.50
CA LEU A 305 0.34 -2.44 0.72
C LEU A 305 0.71 -0.96 0.52
N THR A 306 1.22 -0.35 1.58
CA THR A 306 1.70 1.02 1.55
C THR A 306 3.16 1.04 1.13
N LEU A 307 3.50 1.77 0.07
CA LEU A 307 4.84 1.80 -0.52
C LEU A 307 5.19 3.22 -0.98
N GLY A 308 6.49 3.51 -1.00
CA GLY A 308 7.03 4.77 -1.55
C GLY A 308 6.55 6.01 -0.81
N HIS A 309 6.37 7.09 -1.57
CA HIS A 309 6.07 8.43 -1.03
C HIS A 309 4.67 8.55 -0.40
N ASP A 310 3.73 7.67 -0.73
CA ASP A 310 2.39 7.69 -0.15
C ASP A 310 2.26 6.80 1.10
N TRP A 311 3.38 6.20 1.55
CA TRP A 311 3.36 5.28 2.68
C TRP A 311 2.82 5.95 3.95
N GLU A 312 3.28 7.16 4.27
CA GLU A 312 2.81 7.89 5.46
C GLU A 312 1.34 8.30 5.36
N LEU A 313 0.82 8.49 4.14
CA LEU A 313 -0.58 8.86 3.90
C LEU A 313 -1.54 7.69 4.12
N GLN A 314 -1.11 6.49 3.74
CA GLN A 314 -1.97 5.32 3.68
C GLN A 314 -1.73 4.35 4.86
N TYR A 315 -0.67 4.55 5.65
CA TYR A 315 -0.32 3.59 6.71
C TYR A 315 -1.47 3.35 7.69
N GLY A 316 -2.10 2.17 7.58
CA GLY A 316 -3.15 1.72 8.50
C GLY A 316 -4.53 2.28 8.23
N THR A 317 -4.76 2.80 7.03
CA THR A 317 -6.09 3.26 6.59
C THR A 317 -7.03 2.10 6.22
N THR A 318 -6.49 0.92 5.87
CA THR A 318 -7.31 -0.23 5.47
C THR A 318 -8.22 -0.66 6.63
N PRO A 319 -9.56 -0.65 6.42
CA PRO A 319 -10.49 -1.07 7.44
C PRO A 319 -10.38 -2.58 7.68
N LEU A 320 -10.67 -3.01 8.90
CA LEU A 320 -10.57 -4.42 9.29
C LEU A 320 -11.52 -5.31 8.48
N SER A 321 -12.68 -4.78 8.06
CA SER A 321 -13.64 -5.47 7.18
C SER A 321 -12.98 -5.89 5.86
N ASP A 322 -12.22 -4.98 5.25
CA ASP A 322 -11.64 -5.16 3.92
C ASP A 322 -10.45 -6.12 3.98
N LEU A 323 -9.68 -6.05 5.06
CA LEU A 323 -8.64 -7.02 5.37
C LEU A 323 -9.23 -8.43 5.56
N LEU A 324 -10.34 -8.56 6.30
CA LEU A 324 -11.00 -9.86 6.47
C LEU A 324 -11.59 -10.37 5.15
N LEU A 325 -12.22 -9.50 4.36
CA LEU A 325 -12.72 -9.85 3.03
C LEU A 325 -11.57 -10.35 2.14
N TRP A 326 -10.44 -9.66 2.14
CA TRP A 326 -9.24 -10.05 1.40
C TRP A 326 -8.72 -11.43 1.78
N LEU A 327 -8.52 -11.67 3.08
CA LEU A 327 -7.94 -12.92 3.56
C LEU A 327 -8.92 -14.10 3.46
N ILE A 328 -10.18 -13.90 3.85
CA ILE A 328 -11.18 -14.96 3.92
C ILE A 328 -11.74 -15.27 2.54
N VAL A 329 -12.19 -14.25 1.80
CA VAL A 329 -12.85 -14.48 0.52
C VAL A 329 -11.80 -14.77 -0.55
N PHE A 330 -10.84 -13.89 -0.78
CA PHE A 330 -9.87 -14.11 -1.86
C PHE A 330 -8.82 -15.16 -1.48
N GLY A 331 -8.26 -15.10 -0.27
CA GLY A 331 -7.35 -16.11 0.22
C GLY A 331 -8.02 -17.48 0.37
N GLY A 332 -9.25 -17.52 0.90
CA GLY A 332 -10.02 -18.75 1.04
C GLY A 332 -10.44 -19.34 -0.30
N ILE A 333 -10.92 -18.55 -1.27
CA ILE A 333 -11.25 -19.04 -2.61
C ILE A 333 -10.00 -19.61 -3.29
N GLY A 334 -8.86 -18.93 -3.22
CA GLY A 334 -7.59 -19.42 -3.76
C GLY A 334 -7.19 -20.77 -3.14
N LEU A 335 -7.29 -20.88 -1.81
CA LEU A 335 -6.97 -22.10 -1.06
C LEU A 335 -7.95 -23.24 -1.35
N VAL A 336 -9.25 -22.97 -1.37
CA VAL A 336 -10.28 -23.94 -1.72
C VAL A 336 -10.08 -24.43 -3.15
N SER A 337 -9.78 -23.52 -4.08
CA SER A 337 -9.46 -23.85 -5.46
C SER A 337 -8.25 -24.76 -5.53
N LEU A 338 -7.13 -24.43 -4.86
CA LEU A 338 -5.95 -25.30 -4.78
C LEU A 338 -6.25 -26.72 -4.28
N LEU A 339 -7.23 -26.84 -3.39
CA LEU A 339 -7.69 -28.10 -2.82
C LEU A 339 -8.66 -28.88 -3.72
N GLN A 340 -9.16 -28.31 -4.81
CA GLN A 340 -9.99 -29.05 -5.75
C GLN A 340 -9.13 -29.97 -6.64
N PRO A 341 -9.55 -31.22 -6.89
CA PRO A 341 -8.86 -32.09 -7.82
C PRO A 341 -8.94 -31.49 -9.23
N ARG A 342 -7.82 -31.58 -9.97
CA ARG A 342 -7.78 -31.16 -11.37
C ARG A 342 -8.75 -32.03 -12.15
N ARG A 343 -9.79 -31.44 -12.76
CA ARG A 343 -10.66 -32.17 -13.68
C ARG A 343 -9.82 -32.56 -14.89
N ARG A 344 -9.69 -33.87 -15.16
CA ARG A 344 -9.07 -34.31 -16.41
C ARG A 344 -9.88 -33.72 -17.57
N PRO A 345 -9.24 -33.10 -18.57
CA PRO A 345 -9.96 -32.78 -19.80
C PRO A 345 -10.57 -34.08 -20.32
N LYS A 346 -11.88 -34.06 -20.61
CA LYS A 346 -12.51 -35.18 -21.30
C LYS A 346 -11.82 -35.27 -22.66
N SER A 347 -11.02 -36.31 -22.84
CA SER A 347 -10.41 -36.68 -24.12
C SER A 347 -11.47 -37.05 -25.12
#